data_AF-D5VSI3-F1
#
_entry.id   AF-D5VSI3-F1
#
_cell.length_a   1.000
_cell.length_b   1.000
_cell.length_c   1.000
_cell.angle_alpha   90.00
_cell.angle_beta   90.00
_cell.angle_gamma   90.00
#
_symmetry.space_group_name_H-M   'P 1'
#
loop_
_entity.id
_entity.type
_entity.pdbx_description
1 polymer ?
#
loop_
_entity_poly.entity_id
_entity_poly.type
_entity_poly.pdbx_seq_one_letter_code
_entity_poly.pdbx_strand_id
1 'polypeptide(L)'
;MEEIIERIMRGEIKDEEVLEIYKEYLKVKDEVSYLEDLLDDLELLCRRFEEIKDSVKGLKYLIPKVSKYLNCKESVEETLRVLDNFEKLDLNHYYEVRARYFNELETLKKKLNQLEKKLKEAVDGRE
;
A
#
# COMPACT_ATOMS: atom_id res chain seq x y z
N MET A 1 13.71 -11.08 -20.56
CA MET A 1 13.65 -9.69 -20.07
C MET A 1 14.93 -9.34 -19.34
N GLU A 2 15.33 -10.12 -18.35
CA GLU A 2 16.60 -9.90 -17.62
C GLU A 2 17.80 -9.79 -18.55
N GLU A 3 17.93 -10.70 -19.53
CA GLU A 3 19.00 -10.64 -20.53
C GLU A 3 19.00 -9.36 -21.37
N ILE A 4 17.82 -8.88 -21.81
CA ILE A 4 17.69 -7.62 -22.56
C ILE A 4 18.11 -6.43 -21.69
N ILE A 5 17.65 -6.40 -20.43
CA ILE A 5 18.00 -5.35 -19.47
C ILE A 5 19.51 -5.34 -19.22
N GLU A 6 20.14 -6.51 -19.05
CA GLU A 6 21.58 -6.62 -18.88
C GLU A 6 22.35 -6.10 -20.09
N ARG A 7 21.94 -6.45 -21.32
CA ARG A 7 22.54 -5.94 -22.56
C ARG A 7 22.44 -4.41 -22.65
N ILE A 8 21.30 -3.83 -22.28
CA ILE A 8 21.12 -2.37 -22.20
C ILE A 8 22.07 -1.76 -21.15
N MET A 9 22.13 -2.34 -19.94
CA MET A 9 23.00 -1.86 -18.86
C MET A 9 24.49 -1.95 -19.18
N ARG A 10 24.90 -2.96 -19.96
CA ARG A 10 26.28 -3.12 -20.45
C ARG A 10 26.60 -2.18 -21.61
N GLY A 11 25.63 -1.43 -22.13
CA GLY A 11 25.80 -0.50 -23.24
C GLY A 11 25.94 -1.18 -24.61
N GLU A 12 25.52 -2.44 -24.71
CA GLU A 12 25.54 -3.21 -25.95
C GLU A 12 24.42 -2.76 -26.90
N ILE A 13 23.33 -2.21 -26.35
CA ILE A 13 22.25 -1.59 -27.10
C ILE A 13 22.40 -0.07 -27.01
N LYS A 14 22.62 0.56 -28.17
CA LYS A 14 22.78 2.03 -28.31
C LYS A 14 21.61 2.70 -29.03
N ASP A 15 20.60 1.91 -29.39
CA ASP A 15 19.44 2.42 -30.11
C ASP A 15 18.60 3.35 -29.23
N GLU A 16 18.35 4.55 -29.72
CA GLU A 16 17.68 5.60 -28.93
C GLU A 16 16.22 5.26 -28.63
N GLU A 17 15.51 4.60 -29.55
CA GLU A 17 14.13 4.16 -29.36
C GLU A 17 14.03 3.08 -28.29
N VAL A 18 14.93 2.08 -28.33
CA VAL A 18 15.00 1.03 -27.29
C VAL A 18 15.32 1.64 -25.92
N LEU A 19 16.25 2.59 -25.86
CA LEU A 19 16.64 3.27 -24.63
C LEU A 19 15.51 4.14 -24.06
N GLU A 20 14.70 4.77 -24.91
CA GLU A 20 13.52 5.53 -24.47
C GLU A 20 12.45 4.62 -23.87
N ILE A 21 12.13 3.50 -24.53
CA ILE A 21 11.20 2.49 -24.02
C ILE A 21 11.71 1.93 -22.69
N TYR A 22 13.02 1.69 -22.56
CA TYR A 22 13.64 1.22 -21.33
C TYR A 22 13.54 2.24 -20.17
N LYS A 23 13.75 3.52 -20.44
CA LYS A 23 13.56 4.57 -19.42
C LYS A 23 12.12 4.63 -18.94
N GLU A 24 11.15 4.54 -19.84
CA GLU A 24 9.74 4.50 -19.47
C GLU A 24 9.41 3.22 -18.66
N TYR A 25 9.96 2.07 -19.07
CA TYR A 25 9.83 0.80 -18.34
C TYR A 25 10.32 0.92 -16.89
N LEU A 26 11.52 1.48 -16.67
CA LEU A 26 12.06 1.68 -15.33
C LEU A 26 11.16 2.58 -14.49
N LYS A 27 10.71 3.71 -15.05
CA LYS A 27 9.82 4.62 -14.34
C LYS A 27 8.53 3.93 -13.89
N VAL A 28 7.89 3.19 -14.79
CA VAL A 28 6.64 2.47 -14.46
C VAL A 28 6.91 1.34 -13.45
N LYS A 29 8.05 0.65 -13.57
CA LYS A 29 8.44 -0.41 -12.62
C LYS A 29 8.63 0.14 -11.21
N ASP A 30 9.31 1.27 -11.07
CA ASP A 30 9.52 1.92 -9.78
C ASP A 30 8.19 2.36 -9.15
N GLU A 31 7.28 2.91 -9.97
CA GLU A 31 5.94 3.32 -9.54
C GLU A 31 5.07 2.13 -9.10
N VAL A 32 5.15 1.01 -9.82
CA VAL A 32 4.50 -0.27 -9.43
C VAL A 32 5.00 -0.72 -8.06
N SER A 33 6.32 -0.79 -7.87
CA SER A 33 6.93 -1.22 -6.60
C SER A 33 6.49 -0.32 -5.44
N TYR A 34 6.51 1.00 -5.65
CA TYR A 34 6.09 1.95 -4.63
C TYR A 34 4.62 1.77 -4.23
N LEU A 35 3.73 1.56 -5.19
CA LEU A 35 2.31 1.35 -4.91
C LEU A 35 2.03 0.00 -4.24
N GLU A 36 2.79 -1.04 -4.56
CA GLU A 36 2.71 -2.33 -3.85
C GLU A 36 3.05 -2.15 -2.37
N ASP A 37 4.19 -1.52 -2.06
CA ASP A 37 4.62 -1.24 -0.69
C ASP A 37 3.58 -0.38 0.06
N LEU A 38 3.05 0.66 -0.58
CA LEU A 38 2.03 1.53 0.00
C LEU A 38 0.72 0.80 0.32
N LEU A 39 0.29 -0.12 -0.57
CA LEU A 39 -0.93 -0.90 -0.36
C LEU A 39 -0.79 -1.87 0.82
N ASP A 40 0.39 -2.47 0.98
CA ASP A 40 0.71 -3.33 2.12
C ASP A 40 0.72 -2.55 3.44
N ASP A 41 1.31 -1.34 3.44
CA ASP A 41 1.29 -0.44 4.59
C ASP A 41 -0.13 0.00 4.96
N LEU A 42 -0.98 0.31 3.97
CA LEU A 42 -2.39 0.65 4.19
C LEU A 42 -3.19 -0.52 4.77
N GLU A 43 -2.95 -1.74 4.28
CA GLU A 43 -3.60 -2.94 4.82
C GLU A 43 -3.17 -3.20 6.27
N LEU A 44 -1.88 -3.07 6.56
CA LEU A 44 -1.35 -3.18 7.91
C LEU A 44 -2.00 -2.13 8.84
N LEU A 45 -2.10 -0.88 8.38
CA LEU A 45 -2.72 0.20 9.13
C LEU A 45 -4.19 -0.10 9.46
N CYS A 46 -4.98 -0.52 8.46
CA CYS A 46 -6.38 -0.89 8.67
C CYS A 46 -6.52 -2.02 9.70
N ARG A 47 -5.71 -3.08 9.58
CA ARG A 47 -5.71 -4.18 10.55
C ARG A 47 -5.40 -3.72 11.96
N ARG A 48 -4.40 -2.84 12.13
CA ARG A 48 -4.06 -2.28 13.45
C ARG A 48 -5.19 -1.45 14.03
N PHE A 49 -5.90 -0.68 13.23
CA PHE A 49 -7.07 0.05 13.70
C PHE A 49 -8.19 -0.88 14.17
N GLU A 50 -8.44 -1.98 13.47
CA GLU A 50 -9.42 -2.98 13.89
C GLU A 50 -9.05 -3.63 15.22
N GLU A 51 -7.78 -4.03 15.39
CA GLU A 51 -7.25 -4.57 16.66
C GLU A 51 -7.41 -3.57 17.82
N ILE A 52 -7.15 -2.29 17.57
CA ILE A 52 -7.36 -1.21 18.55
C ILE A 52 -8.85 -1.11 18.91
N LYS A 53 -9.75 -1.11 17.92
CA LYS A 53 -11.20 -1.04 18.17
C LYS A 53 -11.70 -2.20 19.01
N ASP A 54 -11.22 -3.41 18.78
CA ASP A 54 -11.60 -4.57 19.58
C ASP A 54 -11.02 -4.52 21.00
N SER A 55 -9.77 -4.07 21.14
CA SER A 55 -9.15 -3.82 22.45
C SER A 55 -9.93 -2.77 23.25
N VAL A 56 -10.36 -1.70 22.58
CA VAL A 56 -11.18 -0.61 23.14
C VAL A 56 -12.51 -1.13 23.66
N LYS A 57 -13.21 -2.00 22.92
CA LYS A 57 -14.44 -2.65 23.40
C LYS A 57 -14.19 -3.46 24.67
N GLY A 58 -13.08 -4.20 24.72
CA GLY A 58 -12.65 -4.94 25.91
C GLY A 58 -12.42 -4.04 27.12
N LEU A 59 -11.70 -2.92 26.92
CA LEU A 59 -11.46 -1.93 27.97
C LEU A 59 -12.76 -1.28 28.48
N LYS A 60 -13.66 -0.89 27.58
CA LYS A 60 -14.98 -0.35 27.95
C LYS A 60 -15.81 -1.32 28.78
N TYR A 61 -15.65 -2.62 28.57
CA TYR A 61 -16.30 -3.65 29.38
C TYR A 61 -15.67 -3.83 30.77
N LEU A 62 -14.34 -3.75 30.85
CA LEU A 62 -13.60 -4.03 32.09
C LEU A 62 -13.54 -2.83 33.04
N ILE A 63 -13.27 -1.63 32.52
CA ILE A 63 -13.05 -0.42 33.33
C ILE A 63 -14.22 -0.15 34.30
N PRO A 64 -15.51 -0.20 33.90
CA PRO A 64 -16.62 0.01 34.83
C PRO A 64 -16.71 -1.04 35.95
N LYS A 65 -16.23 -2.26 35.69
CA LYS A 65 -16.23 -3.34 36.70
C LYS A 65 -15.15 -3.12 37.74
N VAL A 66 -13.95 -2.71 37.29
CA VAL A 66 -12.81 -2.47 38.17
C VAL A 66 -12.98 -1.15 38.94
N SER A 67 -13.56 -0.12 38.33
CA SER A 67 -13.77 1.19 38.96
C SER A 67 -14.62 1.12 40.23
N LYS A 68 -15.55 0.17 40.31
CA LYS A 68 -16.34 -0.13 41.51
C LYS A 68 -15.47 -0.41 42.74
N TYR A 69 -14.25 -0.93 42.53
CA TYR A 69 -13.32 -1.30 43.60
C TYR A 69 -12.20 -0.28 43.82
N LEU A 70 -11.98 0.65 42.88
CA LEU A 70 -10.88 1.63 42.91
C LEU A 70 -11.30 3.04 43.34
N ASN A 71 -12.61 3.30 43.50
CA ASN A 71 -13.17 4.58 43.97
C ASN A 71 -12.73 5.82 43.15
N CYS A 72 -12.48 5.63 41.84
CA CYS A 72 -11.88 6.61 40.93
C CYS A 72 -12.84 7.09 39.80
N LYS A 73 -14.09 7.41 40.15
CA LYS A 73 -15.18 7.66 39.18
C LYS A 73 -14.87 8.68 38.06
N GLU A 74 -14.29 9.84 38.37
CA GLU A 74 -14.00 10.86 37.35
C GLU A 74 -12.98 10.37 36.30
N SER A 75 -11.91 9.70 36.74
CA SER A 75 -10.88 9.15 35.83
C SER A 75 -11.43 8.08 34.87
N VAL A 76 -12.53 7.42 35.26
CA VAL A 76 -13.19 6.38 34.47
C VAL A 76 -14.03 6.99 33.36
N GLU A 77 -14.76 8.05 33.64
CA GLU A 77 -15.57 8.73 32.62
C GLU A 77 -14.69 9.37 31.53
N GLU A 78 -13.57 9.99 31.92
CA GLU A 78 -12.58 10.51 30.96
C GLU A 78 -12.00 9.38 30.09
N THR A 79 -11.62 8.26 30.71
CA THR A 79 -11.08 7.12 29.97
C THR A 79 -12.11 6.56 28.99
N LEU A 80 -13.38 6.39 29.41
CA LEU A 80 -14.44 5.89 28.54
C LEU A 80 -14.73 6.84 27.37
N ARG A 81 -14.67 8.16 27.57
CA ARG A 81 -14.81 9.13 26.47
C ARG A 81 -13.70 9.04 25.44
N VAL A 82 -12.46 8.85 25.87
CA VAL A 82 -11.33 8.66 24.95
C VAL A 82 -11.52 7.38 24.15
N LEU A 83 -11.91 6.30 24.82
CA LEU A 83 -12.21 5.00 24.19
C LEU A 83 -13.36 5.09 23.17
N ASP A 84 -14.42 5.85 23.47
CA ASP A 84 -15.51 6.11 22.52
C ASP A 84 -15.04 6.72 21.20
N ASN A 85 -14.04 7.60 21.23
CA ASN A 85 -13.50 8.21 20.03
C ASN A 85 -12.76 7.18 19.16
N PHE A 86 -12.00 6.27 19.77
CA PHE A 86 -11.31 5.20 19.05
C PHE A 86 -12.30 4.19 18.44
N GLU A 87 -13.38 3.85 19.14
CA GLU A 87 -14.41 2.94 18.60
C GLU A 87 -15.13 3.53 17.39
N LYS A 88 -15.32 4.86 17.37
CA LYS A 88 -15.98 5.60 16.28
C LYS A 88 -15.07 5.92 15.09
N LEU A 89 -13.80 5.52 15.12
CA LEU A 89 -12.92 5.68 13.96
C LEU A 89 -13.54 4.94 12.76
N ASP A 90 -13.82 5.71 11.71
CA ASP A 90 -14.30 5.23 10.44
C ASP A 90 -13.11 4.89 9.53
N LEU A 91 -13.06 3.64 9.07
CA LEU A 91 -12.02 3.14 8.17
C LEU A 91 -12.46 3.15 6.71
N ASN A 92 -13.71 3.53 6.40
CA ASN A 92 -14.22 3.54 5.03
C ASN A 92 -13.34 4.37 4.10
N HIS A 93 -12.89 5.53 4.56
CA HIS A 93 -11.99 6.37 3.76
C HIS A 93 -10.68 5.66 3.39
N TYR A 94 -10.11 4.87 4.31
CA TYR A 94 -8.90 4.10 4.02
C TYR A 94 -9.18 2.97 3.04
N TYR A 95 -10.32 2.30 3.16
CA TYR A 95 -10.74 1.25 2.21
C TYR A 95 -10.99 1.80 0.80
N GLU A 96 -11.60 2.98 0.68
CA GLU A 96 -11.79 3.67 -0.60
C GLU A 96 -10.46 4.05 -1.24
N VAL A 97 -9.53 4.62 -0.45
CA VAL A 97 -8.18 4.98 -0.90
C VAL A 97 -7.41 3.74 -1.36
N ARG A 98 -7.47 2.64 -0.59
CA ARG A 98 -6.86 1.35 -0.96
C ARG A 98 -7.43 0.83 -2.27
N ALA A 99 -8.75 0.83 -2.44
CA ALA A 99 -9.39 0.37 -3.67
C ALA A 99 -8.98 1.22 -4.89
N ARG A 100 -8.85 2.54 -4.72
CA ARG A 100 -8.38 3.43 -5.78
C ARG A 100 -6.95 3.10 -6.20
N TYR A 101 -6.02 2.99 -5.24
CA TYR A 101 -4.63 2.68 -5.54
C TYR A 101 -4.43 1.26 -6.09
N PHE A 102 -5.27 0.30 -5.67
CA PHE A 102 -5.27 -1.03 -6.26
C PHE A 102 -5.62 -0.99 -7.76
N ASN A 103 -6.64 -0.23 -8.15
CA ASN A 103 -7.01 -0.07 -9.57
C ASN A 103 -5.91 0.64 -10.39
N GLU A 104 -5.25 1.62 -9.76
CA GLU A 104 -4.11 2.33 -10.36
C GLU A 104 -2.92 1.38 -10.57
N LEU A 105 -2.58 0.57 -9.57
CA LEU A 105 -1.56 -0.47 -9.65
C LEU A 105 -1.84 -1.46 -10.77
N GLU A 106 -3.08 -1.95 -10.90
CA GLU A 106 -3.48 -2.84 -11.99
C GLU A 106 -3.29 -2.21 -13.38
N THR A 107 -3.55 -0.90 -13.48
CA THR A 107 -3.34 -0.14 -14.72
C THR A 107 -1.85 -0.02 -15.04
N LEU A 108 -1.01 0.28 -14.05
CA LEU A 108 0.44 0.37 -14.21
C LEU A 108 1.06 -0.98 -14.53
N LYS A 109 0.60 -2.08 -13.92
CA LYS A 109 1.04 -3.44 -14.27
C LYS A 109 0.73 -3.81 -15.71
N LYS A 110 -0.45 -3.44 -16.22
CA LYS A 110 -0.79 -3.60 -17.64
C LYS A 110 0.13 -2.79 -18.54
N LYS A 111 0.41 -1.54 -18.17
CA LYS A 111 1.35 -0.67 -18.90
C LYS A 111 2.77 -1.25 -18.90
N LEU A 112 3.24 -1.75 -17.76
CA LEU A 112 4.55 -2.39 -17.62
C LEU A 112 4.66 -3.60 -18.56
N ASN A 113 3.66 -4.49 -18.57
CA ASN A 113 3.61 -5.62 -19.49
C ASN A 113 3.62 -5.21 -20.97
N GLN A 114 2.98 -4.09 -21.33
CA GLN A 114 3.05 -3.56 -22.70
C GLN A 114 4.46 -3.05 -23.04
N LEU A 115 5.10 -2.35 -22.11
CA LEU A 115 6.47 -1.87 -22.29
C LEU A 115 7.46 -3.03 -22.41
N GLU A 116 7.29 -4.10 -21.62
CA GLU A 116 8.12 -5.31 -21.76
C GLU A 116 7.99 -5.96 -23.13
N LYS A 117 6.77 -6.03 -23.68
CA LYS A 117 6.55 -6.54 -25.04
C LYS A 117 7.21 -5.66 -26.09
N LYS A 118 7.01 -4.34 -26.01
CA LYS A 118 7.64 -3.38 -26.91
C LYS A 118 9.18 -3.46 -26.86
N LEU A 119 9.75 -3.60 -25.67
CA LEU A 119 11.19 -3.78 -25.48
C LEU A 119 11.70 -5.05 -26.16
N LYS A 120 11.00 -6.18 -25.99
CA LYS A 120 11.36 -7.44 -26.67
C LYS A 120 11.28 -7.28 -28.19
N GLU A 121 10.15 -6.78 -28.71
CA GLU A 121 9.94 -6.60 -30.15
C GLU A 121 10.98 -5.66 -30.78
N ALA A 122 11.34 -4.58 -30.09
CA ALA A 122 12.33 -3.63 -30.59
C ALA A 122 13.76 -4.20 -30.62
N VAL A 123 14.06 -5.19 -29.76
CA VAL A 123 15.36 -5.88 -29.71
C VAL A 123 15.39 -7.08 -30.67
N ASP A 124 14.35 -7.92 -30.65
CA ASP A 124 14.24 -9.15 -31.44
C ASP A 124 13.95 -8.88 -32.92
N GLY A 125 13.18 -7.83 -33.25
CA GLY A 125 12.88 -7.43 -34.63
C GLY A 125 14.08 -6.87 -35.40
N ARG A 126 15.28 -6.94 -34.81
CA ARG A 126 16.52 -6.37 -35.33
C ARG A 126 17.69 -7.38 -35.34
N GLU A 127 17.44 -8.64 -34.96
CA GLU A 127 18.31 -9.80 -35.24
C GLU A 127 17.99 -10.41 -36.61
#